data_AF-A0A956KQM0-F1
#
_entry.id   AF-A0A956KQM0-F1
#
_cell.length_a   1.000
_cell.length_b   1.000
_cell.length_c   1.000
_cell.angle_alpha   90.00
_cell.angle_beta   90.00
_cell.angle_gamma   90.00
#
_symmetry.space_group_name_H-M   'P 1'
#
loop_
_entity.id
_entity.type
_entity.pdbx_description
1 polymer ?
#
loop_
_entity_poly.entity_id
_entity_poly.type
_entity_poly.pdbx_seq_one_letter_code
_entity_poly.pdbx_strand_id
1 'polypeptide(L)'
;GAIFDLLVVPALLWPRSRKPAYVAVIGFHAVTGLLFPIGMFPWFMIGCATIFFAPDWPRRVLASGTFLERPAPVHGWDRALTAVACLFLLIQLALPWRHLLYPGSVLWHEQGARYAYRVMLVEKAGAIDFRVHDRSSGRSWRVDPRSDAPVPLSPLQLKMMSTQPDLIAAYARALATRLEQQQPGAAIEVRADVFVAVNGRPSARLIDPDVDLAAVRDGLAPKPWILPGPPDLQ
;
A
#
# COMPACT_ATOMS: atom_id res chain seq x y z
N GLY A 1 11.71 22.40 -6.31
CA GLY A 1 11.35 21.07 -6.84
C GLY A 1 12.25 20.75 -8.01
N ALA A 2 11.76 20.92 -9.24
CA ALA A 2 12.43 20.45 -10.46
C ALA A 2 13.95 20.72 -10.57
N ILE A 3 14.41 21.96 -10.32
CA ILE A 3 15.85 22.29 -10.38
C ILE A 3 16.65 21.47 -9.36
N PHE A 4 16.14 21.34 -8.13
CA PHE A 4 16.78 20.51 -7.11
C PHE A 4 16.83 19.04 -7.57
N ASP A 5 15.70 18.49 -8.02
CA ASP A 5 15.61 17.08 -8.43
C ASP A 5 16.55 16.73 -9.59
N LEU A 6 16.70 17.64 -10.56
CA LEU A 6 17.60 17.46 -11.71
C LEU A 6 19.09 17.58 -11.33
N LEU A 7 19.43 18.40 -10.34
CA LEU A 7 20.82 18.72 -10.02
C LEU A 7 21.37 17.93 -8.82
N VAL A 8 20.51 17.38 -7.97
CA VAL A 8 20.96 16.73 -6.73
C VAL A 8 21.79 15.48 -6.98
N VAL A 9 21.43 14.66 -7.97
CA VAL A 9 22.17 13.44 -8.33
C VAL A 9 23.59 13.75 -8.80
N PRO A 10 23.83 14.60 -9.83
CA PRO A 10 25.20 14.95 -10.22
C PRO A 10 25.96 15.65 -9.08
N ALA A 11 25.30 16.45 -8.25
CA ALA A 11 25.93 17.10 -7.10
C ALA A 11 26.33 16.10 -5.99
N LEU A 12 25.58 15.02 -5.78
CA LEU A 12 25.93 13.94 -4.84
C LEU A 12 27.06 13.05 -5.38
N LEU A 13 27.11 12.84 -6.70
CA LEU A 13 28.16 12.05 -7.35
C LEU A 13 29.51 12.76 -7.24
N TRP A 14 29.58 14.07 -7.49
CA TRP A 14 30.83 14.84 -7.40
C TRP A 14 31.32 14.96 -5.94
N PRO A 15 32.50 14.40 -5.59
CA PRO A 15 33.01 14.41 -4.22
C PRO A 15 33.07 15.77 -3.51
N ARG A 16 33.29 16.88 -4.24
CA ARG A 16 33.42 18.23 -3.66
C ARG A 16 32.06 18.81 -3.24
N SER A 17 31.01 18.53 -4.00
CA SER A 17 29.65 19.03 -3.72
C SER A 17 28.81 18.04 -2.91
N ARG A 18 29.27 16.80 -2.69
CA ARG A 18 28.47 15.75 -2.04
C ARG A 18 27.90 16.14 -0.67
N LYS A 19 28.74 16.66 0.24
CA LYS A 19 28.29 17.07 1.59
C LYS A 19 27.25 18.20 1.54
N PRO A 20 27.50 19.35 0.86
CA PRO A 20 26.48 20.39 0.76
C PRO A 20 25.23 19.93 0.01
N ALA A 21 25.35 19.08 -1.03
CA ALA A 21 24.22 18.49 -1.72
C ALA A 21 23.36 17.62 -0.78
N TYR A 22 23.99 16.82 0.08
CA TYR A 22 23.26 16.01 1.07
C TYR A 22 22.56 16.87 2.15
N VAL A 23 23.17 17.98 2.58
CA VAL A 23 22.48 18.94 3.46
C VAL A 23 21.25 19.52 2.75
N ALA A 24 21.36 19.84 1.46
CA ALA A 24 20.21 20.27 0.65
C ALA A 24 19.14 19.17 0.52
N VAL A 25 19.52 17.88 0.40
CA VAL A 25 18.59 16.73 0.45
C VAL A 25 17.80 16.70 1.75
N ILE A 26 18.47 16.85 2.89
CA ILE A 26 17.80 16.89 4.20
C ILE A 26 16.80 18.05 4.25
N GLY A 27 17.25 19.26 3.88
CA GLY A 27 16.38 20.45 3.89
C GLY A 27 15.18 20.31 2.96
N PHE A 28 15.41 19.86 1.72
CA PHE A 28 14.35 19.66 0.73
C PHE A 28 13.31 18.64 1.18
N HIS A 29 13.74 17.48 1.72
CA HIS A 29 12.81 16.47 2.21
C HIS A 29 12.13 16.86 3.52
N ALA A 30 12.79 17.61 4.41
CA ALA A 30 12.14 18.17 5.59
C ALA A 30 11.01 19.13 5.21
N VAL A 31 11.25 20.05 4.27
CA VAL A 31 10.21 20.95 3.73
C VAL A 31 9.11 20.14 3.04
N THR A 32 9.47 19.12 2.25
CA THR A 32 8.49 18.24 1.60
C THR A 32 7.61 17.53 2.63
N GLY A 33 8.19 17.00 3.71
CA GLY A 33 7.45 16.34 4.78
C GLY A 33 6.57 17.29 5.61
N LEU A 34 6.94 18.56 5.70
CA LEU A 34 6.13 19.60 6.34
C LEU A 34 4.94 20.02 5.47
N LEU A 35 5.18 20.19 4.16
CA LEU A 35 4.16 20.65 3.21
C LEU A 35 3.20 19.54 2.78
N PHE A 36 3.67 18.29 2.72
CA PHE A 36 2.91 17.16 2.22
C PHE A 36 2.95 15.99 3.22
N PRO A 37 1.79 15.50 3.70
CA PRO A 37 1.71 14.37 4.64
C PRO A 37 1.91 13.03 3.93
N ILE A 38 3.10 12.80 3.35
CA ILE A 38 3.45 11.59 2.56
C ILE A 38 4.04 10.46 3.44
N GLY A 39 3.80 10.52 4.75
CA GLY A 39 4.23 9.51 5.72
C GLY A 39 5.75 9.38 5.82
N MET A 40 6.26 8.15 5.76
CA MET A 40 7.68 7.84 5.97
C MET A 40 8.60 8.26 4.82
N PHE A 41 8.04 8.61 3.65
CA PHE A 41 8.80 8.84 2.42
C PHE A 41 9.99 9.81 2.58
N PRO A 42 9.84 11.02 3.16
CA PRO A 42 10.96 11.96 3.29
C PRO A 42 12.15 11.37 4.06
N TRP A 43 11.87 10.63 5.14
CA TRP A 43 12.88 10.01 5.98
C TRP A 43 13.61 8.88 5.25
N PHE A 44 12.88 8.08 4.49
CA PHE A 44 13.46 7.04 3.64
C PHE A 44 14.36 7.63 2.58
N MET A 45 13.95 8.70 1.91
CA MET A 45 14.78 9.33 0.87
C MET A 45 16.08 9.90 1.42
N ILE A 46 16.03 10.54 2.60
CA ILE A 46 17.24 11.01 3.30
C ILE A 46 18.16 9.81 3.62
N GLY A 47 17.62 8.76 4.22
CA GLY A 47 18.38 7.56 4.57
C GLY A 47 18.99 6.87 3.34
N CYS A 48 18.22 6.66 2.28
CA CYS A 48 18.68 6.04 1.05
C CYS A 48 19.75 6.87 0.32
N ALA A 49 19.67 8.21 0.37
CA ALA A 49 20.68 9.08 -0.23
C ALA A 49 22.08 8.90 0.40
N THR A 50 22.20 8.25 1.55
CA THR A 50 23.51 7.87 2.12
C THR A 50 24.28 6.86 1.25
N ILE A 51 23.62 6.20 0.28
CA ILE A 51 24.27 5.31 -0.69
C ILE A 51 25.35 6.02 -1.52
N PHE A 52 25.26 7.35 -1.66
CA PHE A 52 26.27 8.15 -2.37
C PHE A 52 27.55 8.39 -1.54
N PHE A 53 27.57 8.01 -0.26
CA PHE A 53 28.75 8.10 0.60
C PHE A 53 29.59 6.81 0.55
N ALA A 54 30.85 6.91 0.98
CA ALA A 54 31.74 5.77 1.04
C ALA A 54 31.18 4.69 2.00
N PRO A 55 31.23 3.40 1.66
CA PRO A 55 30.54 2.33 2.41
C PRO A 55 31.00 2.16 3.86
N ASP A 56 32.13 2.75 4.24
CA ASP A 56 32.64 2.77 5.60
C ASP A 56 32.14 3.97 6.43
N TRP A 57 31.35 4.87 5.85
CA TRP A 57 30.77 6.02 6.56
C TRP A 57 30.01 5.64 7.83
N PRO A 58 29.19 4.56 7.89
CA PRO A 58 28.47 4.22 9.12
C PRO A 58 29.45 3.83 10.22
N ARG A 59 30.51 3.09 9.87
CA ARG A 59 31.56 2.68 10.82
C ARG A 59 32.33 3.87 11.37
N ARG A 60 32.61 4.87 10.53
CA ARG A 60 33.32 6.10 10.94
C ARG A 60 32.49 6.95 11.91
N VAL A 61 31.16 6.99 11.72
CA VAL A 61 30.24 7.75 12.58
C VAL A 61 29.94 7.01 13.89
N LEU A 62 29.80 5.68 13.82
CA LEU A 62 29.50 4.80 14.96
C LEU A 62 30.75 4.35 15.74
N ALA A 63 31.93 4.95 15.49
CA ALA A 63 33.22 4.52 16.05
C ALA A 63 33.38 4.73 17.57
N SER A 64 32.27 4.81 18.33
CA SER A 64 32.25 4.52 19.76
C SER A 64 32.14 3.00 19.98
N GLY A 65 33.27 2.31 19.95
CA GLY A 65 33.46 1.03 20.64
C GLY A 65 32.94 -0.22 19.91
N THR A 66 33.69 -0.67 18.91
CA THR A 66 34.09 -2.07 18.60
C THR A 66 34.36 -2.15 17.10
N PHE A 67 35.58 -2.58 16.77
CA PHE A 67 35.98 -2.83 15.39
C PHE A 67 35.11 -3.96 14.85
N LEU A 68 34.15 -3.63 13.98
CA LEU A 68 33.60 -4.63 13.06
C LEU A 68 34.79 -5.08 12.19
N GLU A 69 35.30 -6.28 12.46
CA GLU A 69 36.33 -6.92 11.64
C GLU A 69 36.01 -6.70 10.17
N ARG A 70 37.02 -6.34 9.38
CA ARG A 70 36.85 -6.27 7.93
C ARG A 70 36.52 -7.70 7.49
N PRO A 71 35.30 -7.97 6.96
CA PRO A 71 35.03 -9.29 6.43
C PRO A 71 36.11 -9.60 5.39
N ALA A 72 36.67 -10.81 5.45
CA ALA A 72 37.67 -11.26 4.51
C ALA A 72 37.15 -11.05 3.07
N PRO A 73 38.00 -10.64 2.12
CA PRO A 73 37.59 -10.47 0.74
C PRO A 73 37.01 -11.79 0.22
N VAL A 74 35.71 -11.81 -0.04
CA VAL A 74 35.03 -12.97 -0.64
C VAL A 74 35.58 -13.13 -2.06
N HIS A 75 36.43 -14.13 -2.26
CA HIS A 75 36.98 -14.46 -3.58
C HIS A 75 36.06 -15.48 -4.26
N GLY A 76 35.49 -15.08 -5.40
CA GLY A 76 34.74 -15.99 -6.29
C GLY A 76 33.26 -15.67 -6.40
N TRP A 77 32.67 -16.06 -7.53
CA TRP A 77 31.24 -15.95 -7.79
C TRP A 77 30.55 -17.15 -7.14
N ASP A 78 29.89 -16.94 -6.00
CA ASP A 78 29.03 -17.94 -5.42
C ASP A 78 27.81 -18.11 -6.34
N ARG A 79 27.72 -19.28 -6.99
CA ARG A 79 26.63 -19.60 -7.92
C ARG A 79 25.27 -19.60 -7.24
N ALA A 80 25.20 -20.02 -5.97
CA ALA A 80 23.95 -20.02 -5.21
C ALA A 80 23.52 -18.59 -4.88
N LEU A 81 24.46 -17.76 -4.38
CA LEU A 81 24.18 -16.33 -4.14
C LEU A 81 23.78 -15.61 -5.42
N THR A 82 24.47 -15.90 -6.53
CA THR A 82 24.15 -15.34 -7.85
C THR A 82 22.75 -15.75 -8.29
N ALA A 83 22.38 -17.03 -8.14
CA ALA A 83 21.05 -17.51 -8.48
C ALA A 83 19.96 -16.85 -7.62
N VAL A 84 20.19 -16.69 -6.32
CA VAL A 84 19.28 -15.97 -5.40
C VAL A 84 19.14 -14.51 -5.81
N ALA A 85 20.25 -13.83 -6.12
CA ALA A 85 20.23 -12.44 -6.57
C ALA A 85 19.48 -12.28 -7.90
N CYS A 86 19.73 -13.16 -8.87
CA CYS A 86 19.02 -13.18 -10.14
C CYS A 86 17.51 -13.43 -9.95
N LEU A 87 17.13 -14.39 -9.10
CA LEU A 87 15.73 -14.65 -8.79
C LEU A 87 15.07 -13.44 -8.11
N PHE A 88 15.75 -12.83 -7.16
CA PHE A 88 15.27 -11.61 -6.49
C PHE A 88 15.05 -10.47 -7.49
N LEU A 89 16.02 -10.21 -8.37
CA LEU A 89 15.90 -9.18 -9.40
C LEU A 89 14.76 -9.49 -10.38
N LEU A 90 14.61 -10.76 -10.78
CA LEU A 90 13.51 -11.19 -11.63
C LEU A 90 12.15 -10.92 -10.97
N ILE A 91 11.99 -11.25 -9.68
CA ILE A 91 10.77 -10.96 -8.92
C ILE A 91 10.53 -9.44 -8.85
N GLN A 92 11.55 -8.64 -8.53
CA GLN A 92 11.43 -7.19 -8.41
C GLN A 92 11.10 -6.51 -9.74
N LEU A 93 11.50 -7.10 -10.86
CA LEU A 93 11.15 -6.64 -12.20
C LEU A 93 9.76 -7.11 -12.63
N ALA A 94 9.35 -8.35 -12.29
CA ALA A 94 8.09 -8.94 -12.74
C ALA A 94 6.88 -8.53 -11.89
N LEU A 95 7.04 -8.46 -10.56
CA LEU A 95 5.96 -8.15 -9.60
C LEU A 95 5.20 -6.84 -9.92
N PRO A 96 5.87 -5.77 -10.38
CA PRO A 96 5.19 -4.52 -10.75
C PRO A 96 4.27 -4.63 -11.97
N TRP A 97 4.54 -5.56 -12.88
CA TRP A 97 3.72 -5.80 -14.09
C TRP A 97 2.54 -6.75 -13.85
N ARG A 98 2.42 -7.38 -12.68
CA ARG A 98 1.32 -8.31 -12.39
C ARG A 98 -0.07 -7.70 -12.53
N HIS A 99 -0.17 -6.36 -12.46
CA HIS A 99 -1.42 -5.65 -12.67
C HIS A 99 -2.02 -5.89 -14.06
N LEU A 100 -1.19 -6.23 -15.06
CA LEU A 100 -1.63 -6.60 -16.41
C LEU A 100 -2.39 -7.94 -16.47
N LEU A 101 -2.31 -8.76 -15.41
CA LEU A 101 -3.03 -10.03 -15.32
C LEU A 101 -4.50 -9.86 -14.93
N TYR A 102 -4.91 -8.64 -14.57
CA TYR A 102 -6.27 -8.33 -14.14
C TYR A 102 -6.95 -7.49 -15.21
N PRO A 103 -8.14 -7.90 -15.70
CA PRO A 103 -8.87 -7.13 -16.70
C PRO A 103 -9.46 -5.85 -16.09
N GLY A 104 -9.52 -4.81 -16.91
CA GLY A 104 -10.08 -3.52 -16.54
C GLY A 104 -9.07 -2.59 -15.88
N SER A 105 -9.61 -1.55 -15.22
CA SER A 105 -8.79 -0.47 -14.68
C SER A 105 -8.26 -0.78 -13.30
N VAL A 106 -6.93 -0.79 -13.16
CA VAL A 106 -6.24 -0.88 -11.85
C VAL A 106 -6.63 0.27 -10.93
N LEU A 107 -6.96 1.44 -11.50
CA LEU A 107 -7.46 2.58 -10.73
C LEU A 107 -8.84 2.30 -10.11
N TRP A 108 -9.60 1.36 -10.66
CA TRP A 108 -10.89 0.95 -10.14
C TRP A 108 -10.77 -0.25 -9.19
N HIS A 109 -10.32 -1.40 -9.70
CA HIS A 109 -10.34 -2.66 -8.97
C HIS A 109 -9.17 -2.86 -7.99
N GLU A 110 -8.10 -2.07 -8.11
CA GLU A 110 -6.87 -2.09 -7.29
C GLU A 110 -6.08 -3.42 -7.23
N GLN A 111 -6.59 -4.50 -7.83
CA GLN A 111 -5.84 -5.73 -8.05
C GLN A 111 -4.51 -5.45 -8.77
N GLY A 112 -3.41 -5.87 -8.14
CA GLY A 112 -2.07 -5.62 -8.65
C GLY A 112 -1.52 -4.20 -8.44
N ALA A 113 -2.27 -3.27 -7.85
CA ALA A 113 -1.85 -1.86 -7.71
C ALA A 113 -0.64 -1.68 -6.77
N ARG A 114 -0.60 -2.37 -5.64
CA ARG A 114 0.53 -2.27 -4.68
C ARG A 114 1.81 -2.78 -5.33
N TYR A 115 2.94 -2.09 -5.15
CA TYR A 115 4.21 -2.43 -5.81
C TYR A 115 4.19 -2.37 -7.35
N ALA A 116 3.15 -1.85 -7.99
CA ALA A 116 3.19 -1.53 -9.41
C ALA A 116 4.08 -0.29 -9.64
N TYR A 117 4.67 -0.16 -10.83
CA TYR A 117 5.39 1.05 -11.25
C TYR A 117 4.41 2.18 -11.62
N ARG A 118 3.55 2.56 -10.67
CA ARG A 118 2.56 3.63 -10.78
C ARG A 118 2.58 4.43 -9.49
N VAL A 119 2.76 5.75 -9.57
CA VAL A 119 2.82 6.64 -8.41
C VAL A 119 1.71 7.68 -8.52
N MET A 120 0.91 7.82 -7.45
CA MET A 120 -0.07 8.90 -7.23
C MET A 120 -0.94 9.28 -8.45
N LEU A 121 -1.58 8.30 -9.08
CA LEU A 121 -2.51 8.55 -10.21
C LEU A 121 -3.98 8.59 -9.78
N VAL A 122 -4.27 8.44 -8.48
CA VAL A 122 -5.63 8.19 -8.02
C VAL A 122 -5.96 8.96 -6.75
N GLU A 123 -7.08 9.67 -6.81
CA GLU A 123 -7.85 10.17 -5.69
C GLU A 123 -9.21 9.46 -5.71
N LYS A 124 -9.55 8.79 -4.61
CA LYS A 124 -10.83 8.12 -4.44
C LYS A 124 -11.60 8.69 -3.26
N ALA A 125 -12.90 8.83 -3.45
CA ALA A 125 -13.86 9.05 -2.39
C ALA A 125 -14.89 7.93 -2.42
N GLY A 126 -15.17 7.32 -1.26
CA GLY A 126 -16.04 6.17 -1.15
C GLY A 126 -17.11 6.36 -0.09
N ALA A 127 -18.35 5.97 -0.43
CA ALA A 127 -19.47 5.83 0.48
C ALA A 127 -19.79 4.33 0.63
N ILE A 128 -19.92 3.88 1.87
CA ILE A 128 -20.11 2.47 2.19
C ILE A 128 -21.09 2.28 3.35
N ASP A 129 -21.99 1.32 3.19
CA ASP A 129 -22.84 0.78 4.25
C ASP A 129 -22.77 -0.76 4.22
N PHE A 130 -22.67 -1.39 5.39
CA PHE A 130 -22.70 -2.86 5.49
C PHE A 130 -24.12 -3.33 5.81
N ARG A 131 -24.57 -4.37 5.11
CA ARG A 131 -25.80 -5.11 5.39
C ARG A 131 -25.44 -6.43 6.02
N VAL A 132 -25.80 -6.59 7.29
CA VAL A 132 -25.56 -7.81 8.06
C VAL A 132 -26.83 -8.62 8.08
N HIS A 133 -26.71 -9.93 7.86
CA HIS A 133 -27.80 -10.88 7.96
C HIS A 133 -27.37 -12.06 8.84
N ASP A 134 -28.13 -12.34 9.89
CA ASP A 134 -27.94 -13.52 10.71
C ASP A 134 -28.86 -14.64 10.20
N ARG A 135 -28.25 -15.69 9.63
CA ARG A 135 -28.99 -16.83 9.07
C ARG A 135 -29.71 -17.65 10.14
N SER A 136 -29.25 -17.63 11.39
CA SER A 136 -29.86 -18.45 12.45
C SER A 136 -31.15 -17.82 12.98
N SER A 137 -31.19 -16.49 13.12
CA SER A 137 -32.37 -15.76 13.58
C SER A 137 -33.23 -15.14 12.46
N GLY A 138 -32.71 -15.09 11.23
CA GLY A 138 -33.35 -14.44 10.08
C GLY A 138 -33.33 -12.91 10.14
N ARG A 139 -32.66 -12.30 11.13
CA ARG A 139 -32.61 -10.85 11.31
C ARG A 139 -31.62 -10.21 10.36
N SER A 140 -31.96 -9.03 9.86
CA SER A 140 -31.08 -8.20 9.01
C SER A 140 -31.04 -6.77 9.53
N TRP A 141 -29.86 -6.15 9.51
CA TRP A 141 -29.69 -4.76 9.90
C TRP A 141 -28.52 -4.12 9.12
N ARG A 142 -28.42 -2.80 9.20
CA ARG A 142 -27.31 -2.04 8.60
C ARG A 142 -26.30 -1.64 9.66
N VAL A 143 -25.03 -1.63 9.27
CA VAL A 143 -23.92 -1.16 10.08
C VAL A 143 -23.21 -0.05 9.31
N ASP A 144 -23.24 1.16 9.87
CA ASP A 144 -22.45 2.28 9.36
C ASP A 144 -21.08 2.28 10.05
N PRO A 145 -19.98 2.05 9.33
CA PRO A 145 -18.62 1.98 9.89
C PRO A 145 -18.11 3.33 10.43
N ARG A 146 -18.83 4.44 10.21
CA ARG A 146 -18.54 5.77 10.78
C ARG A 146 -19.10 5.96 12.19
N SER A 147 -20.04 5.10 12.59
CA SER A 147 -20.75 5.18 13.87
C SER A 147 -20.13 4.24 14.92
N ASP A 148 -20.88 3.89 15.96
CA ASP A 148 -20.48 2.92 17.00
C ASP A 148 -20.54 1.47 16.45
N ALA A 149 -19.79 1.23 15.38
CA ALA A 149 -19.71 -0.07 14.73
C ALA A 149 -18.96 -1.07 15.63
N PRO A 150 -19.32 -2.36 15.62
CA PRO A 150 -18.66 -3.38 16.44
C PRO A 150 -17.13 -3.47 16.23
N VAL A 151 -16.65 -3.05 15.05
CA VAL A 151 -15.24 -2.94 14.72
C VAL A 151 -14.91 -1.46 14.48
N PRO A 152 -14.37 -0.75 15.48
CA PRO A 152 -14.04 0.67 15.35
C PRO A 152 -12.82 0.85 14.44
N LEU A 153 -12.88 1.90 13.60
CA LEU A 153 -11.80 2.28 12.70
C LEU A 153 -11.31 3.69 13.01
N SER A 154 -10.00 3.91 12.94
CA SER A 154 -9.49 5.28 12.88
C SER A 154 -9.97 5.99 11.60
N PRO A 155 -10.00 7.34 11.57
CA PRO A 155 -10.41 8.08 10.38
C PRO A 155 -9.64 7.69 9.10
N LEU A 156 -8.34 7.38 9.24
CA LEU A 156 -7.51 6.93 8.13
C LEU A 156 -7.92 5.53 7.63
N GLN A 157 -8.11 4.58 8.56
CA GLN A 157 -8.55 3.23 8.21
C GLN A 157 -9.93 3.23 7.56
N LEU A 158 -10.86 4.05 8.06
CA LEU A 158 -12.18 4.23 7.47
C LEU A 158 -12.10 4.78 6.04
N LYS A 159 -11.30 5.83 5.83
CA LYS A 159 -11.09 6.42 4.49
C LYS A 159 -10.50 5.41 3.50
N MET A 160 -9.53 4.62 3.93
CA MET A 160 -8.92 3.59 3.09
C MET A 160 -9.91 2.45 2.82
N MET A 161 -10.59 1.97 3.87
CA MET A 161 -11.55 0.88 3.78
C MET A 161 -12.73 1.24 2.89
N SER A 162 -13.25 2.48 2.90
CA SER A 162 -14.40 2.84 2.07
C SER A 162 -14.13 2.86 0.56
N THR A 163 -12.88 2.70 0.12
CA THR A 163 -12.47 2.82 -1.29
C THR A 163 -11.72 1.60 -1.84
N GLN A 164 -11.09 0.80 -0.97
CA GLN A 164 -10.21 -0.31 -1.36
C GLN A 164 -10.93 -1.66 -1.21
N PRO A 165 -11.20 -2.41 -2.31
CA PRO A 165 -11.96 -3.66 -2.26
C PRO A 165 -11.47 -4.70 -1.25
N ASP A 166 -10.15 -4.85 -1.11
CA ASP A 166 -9.56 -5.82 -0.19
C ASP A 166 -9.77 -5.44 1.29
N LEU A 167 -9.68 -4.14 1.62
CA LEU A 167 -9.99 -3.65 2.96
C LEU A 167 -11.48 -3.76 3.29
N ILE A 168 -12.37 -3.57 2.31
CA ILE A 168 -13.82 -3.79 2.48
C ILE A 168 -14.09 -5.24 2.85
N ALA A 169 -13.53 -6.19 2.08
CA ALA A 169 -13.68 -7.62 2.36
C ALA A 169 -13.05 -8.02 3.70
N ALA A 170 -11.88 -7.44 4.05
CA ALA A 170 -11.25 -7.65 5.35
C ALA A 170 -12.12 -7.14 6.51
N TYR A 171 -12.73 -5.97 6.37
CA TYR A 171 -13.64 -5.42 7.36
C TYR A 171 -14.91 -6.26 7.49
N ALA A 172 -15.51 -6.70 6.38
CA ALA A 172 -16.68 -7.58 6.39
C ALA A 172 -16.43 -8.87 7.19
N ARG A 173 -15.27 -9.51 6.98
CA ARG A 173 -14.84 -10.67 7.78
C ARG A 173 -14.66 -10.34 9.26
N ALA A 174 -13.97 -9.24 9.57
CA ALA A 174 -13.77 -8.81 10.95
C ALA A 174 -15.10 -8.51 11.67
N LEU A 175 -16.06 -7.92 10.96
CA LEU A 175 -17.41 -7.64 11.45
C LEU A 175 -18.18 -8.94 11.74
N ALA A 176 -18.15 -9.89 10.80
CA ALA A 176 -18.77 -11.21 11.00
C ALA A 176 -18.18 -11.92 12.23
N THR A 177 -16.84 -12.05 12.29
CA THR A 177 -16.17 -12.68 13.43
C THR A 177 -16.51 -12.00 14.76
N ARG A 178 -16.57 -10.66 14.79
CA ARG A 178 -16.90 -9.93 16.02
C ARG A 178 -18.33 -10.19 16.48
N LEU A 179 -19.29 -10.24 15.56
CA LEU A 179 -20.69 -10.48 15.88
C LEU A 179 -20.94 -11.92 16.33
N GLU A 180 -20.31 -12.90 15.68
CA GLU A 180 -20.38 -14.32 16.06
C GLU A 180 -19.76 -14.57 17.45
N GLN A 181 -18.70 -13.84 17.80
CA GLN A 181 -18.10 -13.88 19.15
C GLN A 181 -19.04 -13.31 20.23
N GLN A 182 -19.83 -12.28 19.89
CA GLN A 182 -20.80 -11.67 20.82
C GLN A 182 -22.07 -12.51 20.96
N GLN A 183 -22.42 -13.28 19.94
CA GLN A 183 -23.64 -14.08 19.87
C GLN A 183 -23.28 -15.51 19.46
N PRO A 184 -22.87 -16.37 20.41
CA PRO A 184 -22.55 -17.77 20.11
C PRO A 184 -23.72 -18.47 19.42
N GLY A 185 -23.48 -19.06 18.23
CA GLY A 185 -24.49 -19.70 17.41
C GLY A 185 -25.12 -18.81 16.33
N ALA A 186 -24.76 -17.52 16.25
CA ALA A 186 -25.06 -16.69 15.09
C ALA A 186 -24.31 -17.20 13.85
N ALA A 187 -24.94 -17.07 12.69
CA ALA A 187 -24.34 -17.43 11.40
C ALA A 187 -24.39 -16.19 10.50
N ILE A 188 -23.32 -15.40 10.55
CA ILE A 188 -23.35 -14.02 10.05
C ILE A 188 -22.89 -13.94 8.59
N GLU A 189 -23.76 -13.44 7.71
CA GLU A 189 -23.40 -12.95 6.38
C GLU A 189 -23.19 -11.43 6.42
N VAL A 190 -22.20 -10.95 5.66
CA VAL A 190 -21.96 -9.50 5.53
C VAL A 190 -21.86 -9.12 4.05
N ARG A 191 -22.85 -8.36 3.59
CA ARG A 191 -22.87 -7.72 2.27
C ARG A 191 -22.55 -6.23 2.41
N ALA A 192 -22.17 -5.57 1.32
CA ALA A 192 -21.88 -4.13 1.34
C ALA A 192 -22.49 -3.39 0.15
N ASP A 193 -23.00 -2.20 0.40
CA ASP A 193 -23.33 -1.22 -0.63
C ASP A 193 -22.19 -0.21 -0.71
N VAL A 194 -21.43 -0.27 -1.81
CA VAL A 194 -20.20 0.52 -1.96
C VAL A 194 -20.24 1.32 -3.25
N PHE A 195 -20.12 2.63 -3.11
CA PHE A 195 -20.08 3.58 -4.23
C PHE A 195 -18.79 4.39 -4.15
N VAL A 196 -18.06 4.45 -5.25
CA VAL A 196 -16.76 5.13 -5.33
C VAL A 196 -16.72 6.08 -6.51
N ALA A 197 -16.22 7.29 -6.25
CA ALA A 197 -15.82 8.27 -7.24
C ALA A 197 -14.28 8.27 -7.38
N VAL A 198 -13.79 8.41 -8.60
CA VAL A 198 -12.34 8.39 -8.92
C VAL A 198 -11.96 9.64 -9.70
N ASN A 199 -10.96 10.39 -9.23
CA ASN A 199 -10.40 11.57 -9.90
C ASN A 199 -11.48 12.57 -10.38
N GLY A 200 -12.44 12.88 -9.52
CA GLY A 200 -13.54 13.83 -9.80
C GLY A 200 -14.67 13.29 -10.69
N ARG A 201 -14.64 12.02 -11.10
CA ARG A 201 -15.72 11.39 -11.89
C ARG A 201 -16.96 11.11 -11.04
N PRO A 202 -18.15 10.96 -11.68
CA PRO A 202 -19.35 10.49 -11.00
C PRO A 202 -19.12 9.17 -10.24
N SER A 203 -19.80 9.03 -9.11
CA SER A 203 -19.71 7.82 -8.30
C SER A 203 -20.37 6.64 -9.01
N ALA A 204 -19.74 5.48 -8.96
CA ALA A 204 -20.29 4.23 -9.47
C ALA A 204 -20.16 3.11 -8.43
N ARG A 205 -20.97 2.06 -8.57
CA ARG A 205 -20.97 0.93 -7.65
C ARG A 205 -19.71 0.09 -7.83
N LEU A 206 -18.93 -0.09 -6.76
CA LEU A 206 -17.66 -0.80 -6.79
C LEU A 206 -17.80 -2.30 -6.56
N ILE A 207 -18.68 -2.70 -5.65
CA ILE A 207 -18.81 -4.09 -5.16
C ILE A 207 -20.21 -4.62 -5.48
N ASP A 208 -20.28 -5.91 -5.85
CA ASP A 208 -21.55 -6.63 -6.00
C ASP A 208 -22.31 -6.66 -4.66
N PRO A 209 -23.53 -6.08 -4.61
CA PRO A 209 -24.29 -5.93 -3.37
C PRO A 209 -24.87 -7.24 -2.83
N ASP A 210 -24.86 -8.32 -3.61
CA ASP A 210 -25.49 -9.59 -3.25
C ASP A 210 -24.47 -10.64 -2.77
N VAL A 211 -23.18 -10.37 -2.96
CA VAL A 211 -22.09 -11.24 -2.51
C VAL A 211 -21.87 -11.10 -0.99
N ASP A 212 -21.82 -12.23 -0.30
CA ASP A 212 -21.36 -12.31 1.08
C ASP A 212 -19.83 -12.15 1.14
N LEU A 213 -19.38 -10.97 1.52
CA LEU A 213 -17.98 -10.60 1.61
C LEU A 213 -17.27 -11.26 2.80
N ALA A 214 -18.01 -11.72 3.81
CA ALA A 214 -17.43 -12.49 4.91
C ALA A 214 -16.95 -13.88 4.45
N ALA A 215 -17.63 -14.46 3.46
CA ALA A 215 -17.26 -15.76 2.88
C ALA A 215 -16.16 -15.68 1.79
N VAL A 216 -15.84 -14.48 1.32
CA VAL A 216 -14.83 -14.29 0.26
C VAL A 216 -13.43 -14.62 0.78
N ARG A 217 -12.71 -15.47 0.04
CA ARG A 217 -11.28 -15.73 0.25
C ARG A 217 -10.45 -14.67 -0.47
N ASP A 218 -9.53 -14.03 0.26
CA ASP A 218 -8.58 -13.09 -0.35
C ASP A 218 -7.38 -13.84 -0.94
N GLY A 219 -6.88 -13.38 -2.09
CA GLY A 219 -5.84 -14.05 -2.84
C GLY A 219 -5.45 -13.29 -4.11
N LEU A 220 -4.57 -13.90 -4.91
CA LEU A 220 -4.08 -13.29 -6.17
C LEU A 220 -5.01 -13.52 -7.37
N ALA A 221 -6.03 -14.37 -7.25
CA ALA A 221 -6.98 -14.61 -8.32
C ALA A 221 -7.84 -13.37 -8.60
N PRO A 222 -8.30 -13.17 -9.85
CA PRO A 222 -9.27 -12.13 -10.17
C PRO A 222 -10.50 -12.21 -9.25
N LYS A 223 -10.91 -11.07 -8.72
CA LYS A 223 -12.02 -10.93 -7.78
C LYS A 223 -13.33 -10.65 -8.53
N PRO A 224 -14.21 -11.65 -8.73
CA PRO A 224 -15.42 -11.48 -9.55
C PRO A 224 -16.49 -10.60 -8.89
N TRP A 225 -16.40 -10.40 -7.58
CA TRP A 225 -17.29 -9.56 -6.78
C TRP A 225 -16.96 -8.06 -6.86
N ILE A 226 -15.88 -7.68 -7.55
CA ILE A 226 -15.59 -6.29 -7.91
C ILE A 226 -16.25 -6.03 -9.26
N LEU A 227 -17.17 -5.07 -9.31
CA LEU A 227 -17.89 -4.74 -10.53
C LEU A 227 -16.97 -4.00 -11.52
N PRO A 228 -17.21 -4.16 -12.85
CA PRO A 228 -16.50 -3.39 -13.85
C PRO A 228 -16.60 -1.89 -13.60
N GLY A 229 -15.48 -1.18 -13.82
CA GLY A 229 -15.45 0.26 -13.67
C GLY A 229 -16.24 0.99 -14.77
N PRO A 230 -16.61 2.25 -14.53
CA PRO A 230 -17.15 3.15 -15.56
C PRO A 230 -16.39 3.05 -16.88
N PRO A 231 -17.07 3.08 -18.06
CA PRO A 231 -16.43 2.90 -19.36
C PRO A 231 -15.28 3.87 -19.65
N ASP A 232 -15.33 5.08 -19.08
CA ASP A 232 -14.32 6.13 -19.23
C ASP A 232 -13.07 5.94 -18.34
N LEU A 233 -13.07 4.90 -17.50
CA LEU A 233 -11.91 4.48 -16.69
C LEU A 233 -11.19 3.26 -17.28
N GLN A 234 -11.74 2.61 -18.31
CA GLN A 234 -11.23 1.36 -18.90
C GLN A 234 -10.01 1.58 -19.79
#